data_AF-A0A0R1QFS8-F1
#
_entry.id   AF-A0A0R1QFS8-F1
#
_cell.length_a   1.000
_cell.length_b   1.000
_cell.length_c   1.000
_cell.angle_alpha   90.00
_cell.angle_beta   90.00
_cell.angle_gamma   90.00
#
_symmetry.space_group_name_H-M   'P 1'
#
loop_
_entity.id
_entity.type
_entity.pdbx_description
1 polymer ?
#
loop_
_entity_poly.entity_id
_entity_poly.type
_entity_poly.pdbx_seq_one_letter_code
_entity_poly.pdbx_strand_id
1 'polypeptide(L)' 'MEQTMTLGDNFNDVPMLKIAGLGVAMANAPQEVKNCANVVTETNNHNGVSKAIEKYVLK' A
#
# COMPACT_ATOMS: atom_id res chain seq x y z
N MET A 1 -7.25 -3.02 13.66
CA MET A 1 -6.25 -2.35 12.80
C MET A 1 -6.85 -1.20 11.99
N GLU A 2 -7.95 -0.60 12.46
CA GLU A 2 -8.66 0.46 11.71
C GLU A 2 -7.81 1.73 11.55
N GLN A 3 -7.01 2.08 12.56
CA GLN A 3 -6.10 3.24 12.54
C GLN A 3 -4.67 2.83 12.12
N THR A 4 -4.54 1.93 11.15
CA THR A 4 -3.25 1.42 10.67
C THR A 4 -3.21 1.47 9.16
N MET A 5 -2.15 2.06 8.60
CA MET A 5 -1.82 2.03 7.17
C MET A 5 -0.67 1.06 6.92
N THR A 6 -0.79 0.19 5.93
CA THR A 6 0.27 -0.72 5.48
C THR A 6 0.64 -0.43 4.03
N LEU A 7 1.91 -0.64 3.69
CA LEU A 7 2.42 -0.48 2.32
C LEU A 7 3.19 -1.74 1.94
N GLY A 8 2.90 -2.31 0.77
CA GLY A 8 3.53 -3.55 0.31
C GLY A 8 3.56 -3.67 -1.21
N ASP A 9 4.41 -4.56 -1.71
CA ASP A 9 4.59 -4.77 -3.14
C ASP A 9 4.70 -6.24 -3.56
N ASN A 10 4.67 -7.17 -2.60
CA ASN A 10 4.86 -8.59 -2.88
C ASN A 10 3.82 -9.48 -2.15
N PHE A 11 3.79 -10.77 -2.49
CA PHE A 11 2.77 -11.70 -2.00
C PHE A 11 2.82 -11.92 -0.48
N ASN A 12 4.00 -11.83 0.14
CA ASN A 12 4.15 -11.89 1.59
C ASN A 12 3.50 -10.69 2.32
N ASP A 13 3.18 -9.62 1.60
CA ASP A 13 2.54 -8.42 2.15
C ASP A 13 1.00 -8.51 2.14
N VAL A 14 0.44 -9.44 1.36
CA VAL A 14 -1.02 -9.60 1.22
C VAL A 14 -1.75 -9.72 2.56
N PRO A 15 -1.27 -10.50 3.56
CA PRO A 15 -1.92 -10.55 4.85
C PRO A 15 -2.04 -9.17 5.50
N MET A 16 -0.99 -8.35 5.47
CA MET A 16 -1.02 -7.01 6.08
C MET A 16 -1.84 -5.99 5.29
N LEU A 17 -1.88 -6.13 3.96
CA LEU A 17 -2.68 -5.26 3.08
C LEU A 17 -4.19 -5.47 3.29
N LYS A 18 -4.63 -6.70 3.55
CA LYS A 18 -6.05 -7.02 3.74
C LYS A 18 -6.60 -6.64 5.12
N ILE A 19 -5.77 -6.64 6.15
CA ILE A 19 -6.22 -6.48 7.54
C ILE A 19 -6.11 -5.03 8.04
N ALA A 20 -5.28 -4.21 7.41
CA ALA A 20 -5.12 -2.81 7.76
C ALA A 20 -6.35 -1.99 7.38
N GLY A 21 -6.66 -0.94 8.15
CA GLY A 21 -7.71 0.01 7.79
C GLY A 21 -7.45 0.70 6.45
N LEU A 22 -6.17 0.87 6.10
CA LEU A 22 -5.73 1.32 4.79
C LEU A 22 -4.52 0.51 4.29
N GLY A 23 -4.76 -0.51 3.48
CA GLY A 23 -3.72 -1.21 2.73
C GLY A 23 -3.39 -0.51 1.42
N VAL A 24 -2.10 -0.23 1.18
CA VAL A 24 -1.60 0.44 -0.01
C VAL A 24 -0.63 -0.48 -0.76
N ALA A 25 -0.96 -0.85 -2.00
CA ALA A 25 -0.04 -1.58 -2.85
C ALA A 25 0.84 -0.63 -3.69
N MET A 26 2.09 -0.99 -3.93
CA MET A 26 2.95 -0.25 -4.86
C MET A 26 2.56 -0.53 -6.32
N ALA A 27 2.73 0.44 -7.23
CA ALA A 27 2.37 0.25 -8.65
C ALA A 27 3.17 -0.87 -9.33
N ASN A 28 4.39 -1.14 -8.88
CA ASN A 28 5.25 -2.22 -9.37
C ASN A 28 4.91 -3.61 -8.80
N ALA A 29 3.89 -3.72 -7.94
CA ALA A 29 3.47 -5.00 -7.38
C ALA A 29 2.78 -5.90 -8.42
N PRO A 30 2.75 -7.24 -8.22
CA PRO A 30 1.89 -8.12 -8.99
C PRO A 30 0.42 -7.69 -8.95
N GLN A 31 -0.35 -7.99 -10.00
CA GLN A 31 -1.74 -7.54 -10.08
C GLN A 31 -2.60 -8.14 -8.96
N GLU A 32 -2.33 -9.39 -8.59
CA GLU A 32 -2.98 -10.11 -7.50
C GLU A 32 -2.73 -9.43 -6.15
N VAL A 33 -1.54 -8.85 -5.94
CA VAL A 33 -1.20 -8.09 -4.72
C VAL A 33 -1.95 -6.76 -4.72
N LYS A 34 -1.97 -6.03 -5.85
CA LYS A 34 -2.73 -4.79 -5.99
C LYS A 34 -4.22 -4.98 -5.70
N ASN A 35 -4.80 -6.09 -6.15
CA ASN A 35 -6.21 -6.42 -5.90
C ASN A 35 -6.53 -6.69 -4.42
N CYS A 36 -5.52 -6.90 -3.58
CA CYS A 36 -5.68 -7.12 -2.14
C CYS A 36 -5.56 -5.83 -1.30
N ALA A 37 -5.23 -4.70 -1.91
CA ALA A 37 -5.08 -3.40 -1.26
C ALA A 37 -6.29 -2.49 -1.52
N ASN A 38 -6.51 -1.50 -0.66
CA ASN A 38 -7.57 -0.51 -0.85
C ASN A 38 -7.22 0.49 -1.94
N VAL A 39 -5.93 0.85 -2.06
CA VAL A 39 -5.42 1.80 -3.05
C VAL A 39 -4.06 1.36 -3.56
N VAL A 40 -3.70 1.88 -4.74
CA VAL A 40 -2.37 1.71 -5.33
C VAL A 40 -1.64 3.05 -5.31
N THR A 41 -0.41 3.07 -4.82
CA THR A 41 0.51 4.23 -4.91
C THR A 41 1.49 4.04 -6.06
N GLU A 42 2.39 5.01 -6.26
CA GLU A 42 3.45 4.94 -7.27
C GLU A 42 4.42 3.77 -7.05
N THR A 43 5.31 3.53 -8.01
CA THR A 43 6.36 2.52 -7.85
C THR A 43 7.34 2.95 -6.75
N ASN A 44 8.10 1.98 -6.24
CA ASN A 44 9.22 2.25 -5.33
C ASN A 44 10.24 3.24 -5.95
N ASN A 45 10.54 3.09 -7.24
CA ASN A 45 11.43 3.99 -7.99
C ASN A 45 10.87 5.42 -8.18
N HIS A 46 9.58 5.63 -7.93
CA HIS A 46 8.92 6.94 -8.01
C HIS A 46 8.36 7.40 -6.65
N ASN A 47 9.04 6.98 -5.57
CA ASN A 47 8.81 7.37 -4.19
C ASN A 47 7.40 7.06 -3.65
N GLY A 48 6.79 5.95 -4.07
CA GLY A 48 5.40 5.61 -3.73
C GLY A 48 5.09 5.55 -2.23
N VAL A 49 6.05 5.16 -1.38
CA VAL A 49 5.89 5.19 0.07
C VAL A 49 5.70 6.62 0.58
N SER A 50 6.61 7.54 0.22
CA SER A 50 6.52 8.95 0.65
C SER A 50 5.21 9.61 0.20
N LYS A 51 4.80 9.38 -1.06
CA LYS A 51 3.56 9.92 -1.62
C LYS A 51 2.31 9.43 -0.89
N ALA A 52 2.29 8.15 -0.49
CA ALA A 52 1.20 7.61 0.30
C ALA A 52 1.14 8.23 1.71
N ILE A 53 2.29 8.38 2.38
CA ILE A 53 2.37 9.03 3.70
C ILE A 53 1.93 10.49 3.64
N GLU A 54 2.44 11.26 2.67
CA GLU A 54 2.06 12.65 2.46
C GLU A 54 0.56 12.81 2.20
N LYS A 55 -0.04 11.88 1.46
CA LYS A 55 -1.45 11.94 1.08
C LYS A 55 -2.40 11.56 2.22
N TYR A 56 -2.06 10.55 3.02
CA TYR A 56 -2.99 9.95 3.99
C TYR A 56 -2.66 10.22 5.45
N VAL A 57 -1.49 10.77 5.77
CA VAL A 57 -1.05 10.98 7.17
C VAL A 57 -0.63 12.42 7.46
N LEU A 58 0.12 13.07 6.57
CA LEU A 58 0.73 14.39 6.85
C LEU A 58 -0.06 15.60 6.35
N LYS A 59 -1.21 15.38 5.70
CA LYS A 59 -2.11 16.45 5.25
C LYS A 59 -3.32 16.60 6.15
#